data_AF-A0A2M8Q3F6-F1
#
_entry.id   AF-A0A2M8Q3F6-F1
#
_cell.length_a   1.000
_cell.length_b   1.000
_cell.length_c   1.000
_cell.angle_alpha   90.00
_cell.angle_beta   90.00
_cell.angle_gamma   90.00
#
_symmetry.space_group_name_H-M   'P 1'
#
loop_
_entity.id
_entity.type
_entity.pdbx_description
1 polymer ?
#
loop_
_entity_poly.entity_id
_entity_poly.type
_entity_poly.pdbx_seq_one_letter_code
_entity_poly.pdbx_strand_id
1 'polypeptide(L)' 'MGSLGPTELIIILVIVILLFGVGRVSRLGGELGSAIREFRKGLQGEEATTTAGETKQEDK' A
#
# COMPACT_ATOMS: atom_id res chain seq x y z
N MET A 1 -22.49 22.65 -9.21
CA MET A 1 -21.16 22.86 -8.63
C MET A 1 -20.49 21.50 -8.59
N GLY A 2 -19.57 21.23 -9.52
CA GLY A 2 -19.07 19.87 -9.81
C GLY A 2 -18.37 19.23 -8.62
N SER A 3 -18.94 18.16 -8.08
CA SER A 3 -18.20 17.26 -7.19
C SER A 3 -17.23 16.45 -8.04
N LEU A 4 -15.95 16.45 -7.67
CA LEU A 4 -15.00 15.48 -8.21
C LEU A 4 -15.52 14.09 -7.85
N GLY A 5 -16.03 13.38 -8.85
CA GLY A 5 -16.58 12.05 -8.66
C GLY A 5 -15.46 11.03 -8.44
N PRO A 6 -15.82 9.82 -7.98
CA PRO A 6 -14.87 8.72 -7.90
C PRO A 6 -14.18 8.43 -9.23
N THR A 7 -14.86 8.68 -10.36
CA THR A 7 -14.29 8.53 -11.71
C THR A 7 -13.16 9.53 -11.98
N GLU A 8 -13.36 10.82 -11.68
CA GLU A 8 -12.32 11.84 -11.86
C GLU A 8 -11.10 11.58 -10.96
N LEU A 9 -11.32 11.12 -9.72
CA LEU A 9 -10.23 10.76 -8.81
C LEU A 9 -9.37 9.61 -9.34
N ILE A 10 -9.99 8.61 -9.96
CA ILE A 10 -9.26 7.50 -10.59
C ILE A 10 -8.41 8.00 -11.75
N ILE A 11 -8.95 8.87 -12.61
CA ILE A 11 -8.20 9.44 -13.75
C ILE A 11 -6.99 10.22 -13.25
N ILE A 12 -7.16 11.07 -12.22
CA ILE A 12 -6.07 11.82 -11.61
C ILE A 12 -5.02 10.88 -11.03
N LEU A 13 -5.44 9.83 -10.31
CA LEU A 13 -4.54 8.83 -9.75
C LEU A 13 -3.69 8.14 -10.82
N VAL A 14 -4.29 7.77 -11.96
CA VAL A 14 -3.57 7.18 -13.09
C VAL A 14 -2.52 8.14 -13.64
N ILE A 15 -2.86 9.43 -13.82
CA ILE A 15 -1.91 10.44 -14.30
C ILE A 15 -0.73 10.58 -13.32
N VAL A 16 -1.00 10.65 -12.01
CA VAL A 16 0.03 10.70 -10.97
C VAL A 16 0.95 9.49 -11.06
N ILE A 17 0.41 8.28 -11.20
CA ILE A 17 1.19 7.05 -11.34
C ILE A 17 2.05 7.07 -12.62
N LEU A 18 1.54 7.61 -13.73
CA LEU A 18 2.33 7.75 -14.96
C LEU A 18 3.48 8.75 -14.82
N LEU A 19 3.28 9.87 -14.13
CA LEU A 19 4.31 10.89 -13.89
C LEU A 19 5.42 10.40 -12.95
N PHE A 20 5.05 9.74 -11.86
CA PHE A 20 6.00 9.26 -10.86
C PHE A 20 6.56 7.87 -11.16
N GLY A 21 5.87 7.12 -12.04
CA GLY A 21 6.14 5.73 -12.36
C GLY A 21 5.58 4.75 -11.32
N VAL A 22 5.10 3.60 -11.79
CA VAL A 22 4.57 2.51 -10.95
C VAL A 22 5.59 2.03 -9.90
N GLY A 23 6.88 1.94 -10.26
CA GLY A 23 7.92 1.44 -9.37
C GLY A 23 8.16 2.35 -8.15
N ARG A 24 8.12 3.67 -8.33
CA ARG A 24 8.32 4.62 -7.22
C ARG A 24 7.12 4.58 -6.27
N VAL A 25 5.90 4.56 -6.83
CA VAL A 25 4.66 4.51 -6.05
C VAL A 25 4.54 3.21 -5.26
N SER A 26 4.83 2.05 -5.89
CA SER A 26 4.80 0.75 -5.21
C SER A 26 5.87 0.63 -4.12
N ARG A 27 7.09 1.16 -4.36
CA ARG A 27 8.15 1.16 -3.35
C ARG A 27 7.75 1.97 -2.11
N LEU A 28 7.30 3.21 -2.32
CA LEU A 28 6.85 4.07 -1.23
C LEU A 28 5.62 3.50 -0.51
N GLY A 29 4.66 2.95 -1.26
CA GLY A 29 3.48 2.29 -0.71
C GLY A 29 3.84 1.05 0.12
N GLY A 30 4.85 0.27 -0.27
CA GLY A 30 5.33 -0.88 0.49
C GLY A 30 5.99 -0.48 1.81
N GLU A 31 6.82 0.56 1.79
CA GLU A 31 7.47 1.12 2.99
C GLU A 31 6.42 1.70 3.96
N LEU A 32 5.48 2.50 3.46
CA LEU A 32 4.38 3.06 4.25
C LEU A 32 3.40 1.99 4.75
N GLY A 33 3.08 1.00 3.92
CA GLY A 33 2.15 -0.08 4.27
C GLY A 33 2.69 -0.97 5.39
N SER A 34 3.99 -1.26 5.36
CA SER A 34 4.66 -2.01 6.43
C SER A 34 4.64 -1.23 7.74
N ALA A 35 4.96 0.07 7.70
CA ALA A 35 4.89 0.93 8.88
C ALA A 35 3.46 1.05 9.45
N ILE A 36 2.44 1.21 8.59
CA ILE A 36 1.04 1.24 9.01
C ILE A 36 0.62 -0.12 9.60
N ARG A 37 1.08 -1.23 9.02
CA ARG A 37 0.78 -2.59 9.53
C ARG A 37 1.36 -2.80 10.92
N GLU A 38 2.61 -2.40 11.15
CA GLU A 38 3.26 -2.47 12.46
C GLU A 38 2.59 -1.53 13.46
N PHE A 39 2.25 -0.31 13.05
CA PHE A 39 1.50 0.64 13.87
C PHE A 39 0.14 0.06 14.29
N ARG A 40 -0.59 -0.55 13.35
CA ARG A 40 -1.88 -1.19 13.63
C ARG A 40 -1.73 -2.41 14.55
N LYS A 41 -0.65 -3.19 14.40
CA LYS A 41 -0.32 -4.33 15.27
C LYS A 41 -0.02 -3.87 16.69
N GLY A 42 0.74 -2.78 16.86
CA GLY A 42 1.03 -2.19 18.16
C GLY A 42 -0.21 -1.62 18.85
N LEU A 43 -1.15 -1.05 18.09
CA LEU A 43 -2.43 -0.55 18.63
C LEU A 43 -3.42 -1.67 19.00
N GLN A 44 -3.34 -2.84 18.35
CA GLN A 44 -4.26 -3.96 18.61
C GLN A 44 -3.84 -4.86 19.79
N GLY A 45 -2.63 -4.68 20.34
CA GLY A 45 -2.13 -5.51 21.43
C GLY A 45 -1.81 -6.93 20.99
N GLU A 46 -1.03 -7.63 21.80
CA GLU A 46 -0.33 -8.89 21.54
C GLU A 46 -1.22 -10.14 21.34
N GLU A 47 -2.17 -10.12 20.40
CA GLU A 47 -2.98 -11.31 20.05
C GLU A 47 -3.04 -11.64 18.55
N ALA A 48 -2.29 -10.92 17.70
CA ALA A 48 -2.20 -11.22 16.27
C ALA A 48 -0.77 -11.55 15.83
N THR A 49 -0.15 -12.55 16.47
CA THR A 49 1.05 -13.19 15.93
C THR A 49 0.60 -14.37 15.08
N THR A 50 1.06 -14.41 13.83
CA THR A 50 0.77 -15.43 12.79
C THR A 50 -0.36 -15.04 11.82
N THR A 51 -0.03 -14.25 10.81
CA THR A 51 -0.37 -14.50 9.39
C THR A 51 0.17 -13.34 8.56
N ALA A 52 0.66 -13.67 7.36
CA ALA A 52 1.36 -12.82 6.38
C ALA A 52 2.86 -12.64 6.67
N GLY A 53 3.60 -13.65 6.18
CA GLY A 53 5.07 -13.67 6.15
C GLY A 53 5.69 -14.92 5.53
N GLU A 54 4.94 -15.90 5.04
CA GLU A 54 5.49 -16.98 4.20
C GLU A 54 5.20 -16.69 2.73
N THR A 55 6.15 -16.10 2.04
CA THR A 55 6.31 -16.30 0.60
C THR A 55 7.79 -16.53 0.32
N LYS A 56 8.17 -17.79 0.54
CA LYS A 56 9.03 -18.60 -0.33
C LYS A 56 10.25 -17.86 -0.90
N GLN A 57 11.31 -17.84 -0.10
CA GLN A 57 12.69 -17.82 -0.59
C GLN A 57 13.10 -19.28 -0.83
N GLU A 58 12.90 -19.79 -2.05
CA GLU A 58 13.61 -20.93 -2.63
C GLU A 58 13.07 -21.18 -4.04
N ASP A 59 13.86 -20.88 -5.06
CA ASP A 59 14.05 -21.80 -6.18
C ASP A 59 15.50 -21.66 -6.67
N LYS A 60 16.09 -22.80 -6.99
CA LYS A 60 17.51 -23.10 -7.18
C LYS A 60 18.13 -22.48 -8.43
#